data_AF-A0A6B3CQ22-F1
#
_entry.id   AF-A0A6B3CQ22-F1
#
_cell.length_a   1.000
_cell.length_b   1.000
_cell.length_c   1.000
_cell.angle_alpha   90.00
_cell.angle_beta   90.00
_cell.angle_gamma   90.00
#
_symmetry.space_group_name_H-M   'P 1'
#
loop_
_entity.id
_entity.type
_entity.pdbx_description
1 polymer ?
#
loop_
_entity_poly.entity_id
_entity_poly.type
_entity_poly.pdbx_seq_one_letter_code
_entity_poly.pdbx_strand_id
1 'polypeptide(L)'
;MSSTTAESLIQVLMNRSADVSERDDAAMDLEAFTGDAVTEALAKVVTSSDEDDLVIESALESLGGVWARDGAPQKEIFATLPTWAQERVLGIIQARQ
;
A
#
# COMPACT_ATOMS: atom_id res chain seq x y z
N MET A 1 2.90 2.05 25.82
CA MET A 1 3.07 2.30 24.38
C MET A 1 2.00 1.46 23.70
N SER A 2 0.98 2.06 23.11
CA SER A 2 0.02 1.29 22.31
C SER A 2 0.79 0.69 21.15
N SER A 3 0.73 -0.64 20.97
CA SER A 3 1.28 -1.23 19.75
C SER A 3 0.42 -0.78 18.59
N THR A 4 1.00 -0.05 17.64
CA THR A 4 0.32 0.28 16.39
C THR A 4 -0.11 -1.01 15.70
N THR A 5 -1.38 -1.06 15.28
CA THR A 5 -1.97 -2.23 14.58
C THR A 5 -2.17 -1.89 13.10
N ALA A 6 -2.22 -2.90 12.24
CA ALA A 6 -2.58 -2.73 10.83
C ALA A 6 -3.91 -1.99 10.68
N GLU A 7 -4.92 -2.33 11.49
CA GLU A 7 -6.25 -1.68 11.46
C GLU A 7 -6.16 -0.18 11.75
N SER A 8 -5.39 0.23 12.77
CA SER A 8 -5.22 1.66 13.08
C SER A 8 -4.50 2.43 11.96
N LEU A 9 -3.52 1.81 11.30
CA LEU A 9 -2.82 2.44 10.17
C LEU A 9 -3.73 2.54 8.94
N ILE A 10 -4.51 1.51 8.65
CA ILE A 10 -5.53 1.55 7.59
C ILE A 10 -6.52 2.69 7.85
N GLN A 11 -6.96 2.87 9.10
CA GLN A 11 -7.85 3.98 9.46
C GLN A 11 -7.24 5.35 9.17
N VAL A 12 -5.96 5.55 9.49
CA VAL A 12 -5.23 6.80 9.18
C VAL A 12 -5.12 6.97 7.66
N LEU A 13 -4.63 5.95 6.95
CA LEU A 13 -4.44 5.98 5.50
C LEU A 13 -5.73 6.33 4.75
N MET A 14 -6.87 5.77 5.18
CA MET A 14 -8.19 5.99 4.60
C MET A 14 -8.85 7.31 5.03
N ASN A 15 -8.34 7.98 6.07
CA ASN A 15 -8.90 9.23 6.56
C ASN A 15 -8.45 10.40 5.66
N ARG A 16 -9.30 10.79 4.70
CA ARG A 16 -9.04 11.92 3.79
C ARG A 16 -8.96 13.29 4.47
N SER A 17 -9.33 13.39 5.74
CA SER A 17 -9.15 14.61 6.54
C SER A 17 -7.86 14.62 7.37
N ALA A 18 -7.09 13.52 7.39
CA ALA A 18 -5.76 13.48 7.99
C ALA A 18 -4.74 14.22 7.11
N ASP A 19 -3.63 14.62 7.72
CA ASP A 19 -2.54 15.28 6.99
C ASP A 19 -1.93 14.30 5.98
N VAL A 20 -1.45 14.81 4.84
CA VAL A 20 -0.77 14.01 3.82
C VAL A 20 0.41 13.26 4.43
N SER A 21 1.18 13.89 5.32
CA SER A 21 2.32 13.28 6.01
C SER A 21 1.91 12.13 6.92
N GLU A 22 0.80 12.24 7.65
CA GLU A 22 0.29 11.15 8.51
C GLU A 22 -0.15 9.94 7.67
N ARG A 23 -0.71 10.20 6.50
CA ARG A 23 -1.19 9.16 5.57
C ARG A 23 -0.02 8.51 4.83
N ASP A 24 0.99 9.30 4.47
CA ASP A 24 2.26 8.84 3.92
C ASP A 24 2.96 7.89 4.91
N ASP A 25 3.16 8.33 6.16
CA ASP A 25 3.73 7.52 7.23
C ASP A 25 2.91 6.23 7.43
N ALA A 26 1.57 6.33 7.42
CA ALA A 26 0.72 5.16 7.56
C ALA A 26 0.84 4.18 6.38
N ALA A 27 0.99 4.68 5.15
CA ALA A 27 1.22 3.86 3.98
C ALA A 27 2.54 3.09 4.09
N MET A 28 3.62 3.77 4.50
CA MET A 28 4.94 3.18 4.72
C MET A 28 4.93 2.13 5.83
N ASP A 29 4.34 2.46 6.99
CA ASP A 29 4.29 1.56 8.15
C ASP A 29 3.48 0.29 7.87
N LEU A 30 2.48 0.36 6.98
CA LEU A 30 1.70 -0.81 6.55
C LEU A 30 2.54 -1.86 5.83
N GLU A 31 3.71 -1.52 5.28
CA GLU A 31 4.63 -2.50 4.68
C GLU A 31 5.00 -3.61 5.67
N ALA A 32 5.07 -3.32 6.98
CA ALA A 32 5.44 -4.29 8.01
C ALA A 32 4.36 -5.36 8.28
N PHE A 33 3.14 -5.19 7.75
CA PHE A 33 2.01 -6.06 8.00
C PHE A 33 1.68 -6.92 6.77
N THR A 34 0.94 -8.01 6.98
CA THR A 34 0.42 -8.89 5.92
C THR A 34 -1.08 -9.06 6.08
N GLY A 35 -1.74 -9.58 5.06
CA GLY A 35 -3.16 -9.89 5.04
C GLY A 35 -3.95 -9.01 4.08
N ASP A 36 -5.08 -9.55 3.62
CA ASP A 36 -5.88 -8.98 2.54
C ASP A 36 -6.34 -7.55 2.83
N ALA A 37 -6.70 -7.24 4.08
CA ALA A 37 -7.09 -5.89 4.47
C ALA A 37 -5.99 -4.83 4.23
N VAL A 38 -4.72 -5.21 4.39
CA VAL A 38 -3.57 -4.32 4.17
C VAL A 38 -3.38 -4.08 2.68
N THR A 39 -3.34 -5.15 1.89
CA THR A 39 -3.13 -5.07 0.44
C THR A 39 -4.31 -4.40 -0.27
N GLU A 40 -5.55 -4.63 0.18
CA GLU A 40 -6.75 -3.94 -0.32
C GLU A 40 -6.70 -2.43 -0.02
N ALA A 41 -6.31 -2.04 1.19
CA ALA A 41 -6.20 -0.63 1.57
C ALA A 41 -5.13 0.09 0.73
N LEU A 42 -3.95 -0.49 0.59
CA LEU A 42 -2.86 0.07 -0.21
C LEU A 42 -3.26 0.17 -1.70
N ALA A 43 -3.84 -0.89 -2.27
CA ALA A 43 -4.30 -0.89 -3.66
C ALA A 43 -5.40 0.16 -3.91
N LYS A 44 -6.28 0.38 -2.94
CA LYS A 44 -7.31 1.42 -3.04
C LYS A 44 -6.73 2.84 -3.10
N VAL A 45 -5.64 3.10 -2.39
CA VAL A 45 -4.90 4.37 -2.48
C VAL A 45 -4.25 4.51 -3.85
N VAL A 46 -3.52 3.48 -4.30
CA VAL A 46 -2.83 3.47 -5.60
C VAL A 46 -3.77 3.69 -6.78
N THR A 47 -5.02 3.22 -6.68
CA THR A 47 -6.04 3.33 -7.73
C THR A 47 -6.88 4.62 -7.65
N SER A 48 -6.69 5.44 -6.62
CA SER A 48 -7.49 6.66 -6.40
C SER A 48 -6.96 7.81 -7.26
N SER A 49 -7.82 8.37 -8.14
CA SER A 49 -7.48 9.53 -8.98
C SER A 49 -7.43 10.87 -8.25
N ASP A 50 -7.90 10.91 -7.00
CA ASP A 50 -7.97 12.11 -6.15
C ASP A 50 -7.06 11.94 -4.91
N GLU A 51 -5.99 11.17 -5.05
CA GLU A 51 -5.01 10.95 -4.00
C GLU A 51 -3.76 11.80 -4.23
N ASP A 52 -3.06 12.13 -3.14
CA ASP A 52 -1.76 12.79 -3.21
C ASP A 52 -0.70 11.84 -3.77
N ASP A 53 0.14 12.33 -4.70
CA ASP A 53 1.19 11.54 -5.35
C ASP A 53 2.17 10.91 -4.36
N LEU A 54 2.44 11.59 -3.22
CA LEU A 54 3.33 11.06 -2.18
C LEU A 54 2.72 9.82 -1.53
N VAL A 55 1.43 9.90 -1.16
CA VAL A 55 0.70 8.80 -0.54
C VAL A 55 0.52 7.64 -1.52
N ILE A 56 0.33 7.93 -2.82
CA ILE A 56 0.31 6.92 -3.88
C ILE A 56 1.64 6.18 -3.95
N GLU A 57 2.76 6.88 -4.06
CA GLU A 57 4.09 6.25 -4.21
C GLU A 57 4.44 5.42 -2.97
N SER A 58 4.18 5.91 -1.76
CA SER A 58 4.39 5.13 -0.53
C SER A 58 3.48 3.92 -0.41
N ALA A 59 2.22 4.03 -0.84
CA ALA A 59 1.32 2.88 -0.88
C ALA A 59 1.73 1.84 -1.93
N LEU A 60 2.23 2.29 -3.09
CA LEU A 60 2.73 1.44 -4.17
C LEU A 60 3.99 0.68 -3.74
N GLU A 61 4.96 1.37 -3.14
CA GLU A 61 6.20 0.78 -2.62
C GLU A 61 5.88 -0.27 -1.56
N SER A 62 4.99 0.07 -0.63
CA SER A 62 4.58 -0.83 0.45
C SER A 62 3.80 -2.03 -0.06
N LEU A 63 2.89 -1.85 -1.03
CA LEU A 63 2.17 -2.96 -1.67
C LEU A 63 3.13 -3.94 -2.34
N GLY A 64 4.13 -3.42 -3.05
CA GLY A 64 5.20 -4.22 -3.64
C GLY A 64 6.05 -4.92 -2.58
N GLY A 65 6.40 -4.24 -1.49
CA GLY A 65 7.13 -4.81 -0.36
C GLY A 65 6.40 -5.96 0.33
N VAL A 66 5.09 -5.81 0.57
CA VAL A 66 4.22 -6.85 1.12
C VAL A 66 4.20 -8.07 0.20
N TRP A 67 3.93 -7.89 -1.09
CA TRP A 67 3.90 -9.01 -2.04
C TRP A 67 5.26 -9.64 -2.32
N ALA A 68 6.36 -8.88 -2.22
CA ALA A 68 7.71 -9.44 -2.30
C ALA A 68 7.97 -10.40 -1.15
N ARG A 69 7.58 -10.02 0.07
CA ARG A 69 7.70 -10.85 1.27
C ARG A 69 6.76 -12.06 1.24
N ASP A 70 5.54 -11.88 0.75
CA ASP A 70 4.55 -12.96 0.62
C ASP A 70 4.84 -13.88 -0.59
N GLY A 71 5.78 -13.48 -1.46
CA GLY A 71 6.31 -14.26 -2.58
C GLY A 71 5.55 -14.11 -3.90
N ALA A 72 4.32 -13.59 -3.88
CA ALA A 72 3.55 -13.31 -5.09
C ALA A 72 2.43 -12.27 -4.86
N PRO A 73 2.02 -11.53 -5.91
CA PRO A 73 0.82 -10.70 -5.87
C PRO A 73 -0.46 -11.52 -5.65
N GLN A 74 -1.38 -10.96 -4.87
CA GLN A 74 -2.77 -11.42 -4.83
C GLN A 74 -3.44 -11.11 -6.17
N LYS A 75 -3.86 -12.13 -6.91
CA LYS A 75 -4.27 -11.99 -8.32
C LYS A 75 -5.45 -11.06 -8.51
N GLU A 76 -6.43 -11.15 -7.60
CA GLU A 76 -7.67 -10.39 -7.63
C GLU A 76 -7.39 -8.90 -7.43
N ILE A 77 -6.53 -8.55 -6.46
CA ILE A 77 -6.13 -7.16 -6.20
C ILE A 77 -5.21 -6.65 -7.30
N PHE A 78 -4.23 -7.44 -7.74
CA PHE A 78 -3.30 -7.05 -8.80
C PHE A 78 -4.04 -6.69 -10.10
N ALA A 79 -5.09 -7.44 -10.45
CA ALA A 79 -5.91 -7.16 -11.63
C ALA A 79 -6.70 -5.83 -11.55
N THR A 80 -6.87 -5.26 -10.35
CA THR A 80 -7.54 -3.96 -10.17
C THR A 80 -6.60 -2.78 -10.39
N LEU A 81 -5.28 -3.00 -10.34
CA LEU A 81 -4.30 -1.94 -10.50
C LEU A 81 -4.24 -1.48 -11.97
N PRO A 82 -4.08 -0.17 -12.24
CA PRO A 82 -3.77 0.30 -13.59
C PRO A 82 -2.42 -0.24 -14.06
N THR A 83 -2.22 -0.32 -15.38
CA THR A 83 -1.01 -0.92 -16.00
C THR A 83 0.29 -0.33 -15.45
N TRP A 84 0.37 0.98 -15.25
CA TRP A 84 1.57 1.62 -14.70
C TRP A 84 1.89 1.12 -13.28
N ALA A 85 0.89 0.90 -12.44
CA ALA A 85 1.07 0.42 -11.08
C ALA A 85 1.44 -1.07 -11.06
N GLN A 86 0.83 -1.87 -11.96
CA GLN A 86 1.21 -3.27 -12.16
C GLN A 86 2.70 -3.40 -12.50
N GLU A 87 3.18 -2.61 -13.47
CA GLU A 87 4.59 -2.62 -13.89
C GLU A 87 5.53 -2.23 -12.74
N ARG A 88 5.21 -1.16 -12.01
CA ARG A 88 6.02 -0.67 -10.88
C ARG A 88 6.08 -1.69 -9.74
N VAL A 89 4.94 -2.25 -9.35
CA VAL A 89 4.88 -3.24 -8.27
C VAL A 89 5.64 -4.52 -8.64
N LEU A 90 5.51 -4.99 -9.88
CA LEU A 90 6.33 -6.12 -10.34
C LEU A 90 7.83 -5.80 -10.31
N GLY A 91 8.22 -4.57 -10.64
CA GLY A 91 9.61 -4.11 -10.53
C GLY A 91 10.12 -4.12 -9.08
N ILE A 92 9.31 -3.64 -8.12
CA ILE A 92 9.63 -3.67 -6.68
C ILE A 92 9.80 -5.12 -6.20
N ILE A 93 8.88 -6.00 -6.58
CA ILE A 93 8.94 -7.43 -6.21
C ILE A 93 10.24 -8.05 -6.74
N GLN A 94 10.56 -7.85 -8.01
CA GLN A 94 11.80 -8.38 -8.62
C GLN A 94 13.07 -7.83 -7.96
N ALA A 95 13.07 -6.56 -7.54
CA ALA A 95 14.22 -5.93 -6.90
C ALA A 95 14.46 -6.43 -5.46
N ARG A 96 13.46 -7.04 -4.83
CA ARG A 96 13.48 -7.47 -3.41
C ARG A 96 13.53 -9.00 -3.25
N GLN A 97 13.57 -9.75 -4.35
CA GLN A 97 13.68 -11.23 -4.39
C GLN A 97 15.13 -11.73 -4.48
#